data_AF-A0A438J7Y9-F1
#
_entry.id   AF-A0A438J7Y9-F1
#
_cell.length_a   1.000
_cell.length_b   1.000
_cell.length_c   1.000
_cell.angle_alpha   90.00
_cell.angle_beta   90.00
_cell.angle_gamma   90.00
#
_symmetry.space_group_name_H-M   'P 1'
#
loop_
_entity.id
_entity.type
_entity.pdbx_description
1 polymer ?
#
loop_
_entity_poly.entity_id
_entity_poly.type
_entity_poly.pdbx_seq_one_letter_code
_entity_poly.pdbx_strand_id
1 'polypeptide(L)'
;MQLYCFEDRGNRRVALRPELTPSLARLVIQKGKSVSLPLKWFAVGQCWRYERMTRGRRREHYQWNMDIIGVPEVMVCLPNLSLWKDSLSSIAPNNHYTIKLLTNPV
;
A
#
# COMPACT_ATOMS: atom_id res chain seq x y z
N MET A 1 -11.80 -7.11 -8.36
CA MET A 1 -10.33 -7.23 -8.51
C MET A 1 -9.99 -8.70 -8.42
N GLN A 2 -9.28 -9.24 -9.42
CA GLN A 2 -9.05 -10.68 -9.54
C GLN A 2 -7.59 -10.99 -9.21
N LEU A 3 -7.35 -12.07 -8.48
CA LEU A 3 -6.03 -12.49 -8.00
C LEU A 3 -5.41 -13.50 -8.97
N TYR A 4 -4.09 -13.48 -9.11
CA TYR A 4 -3.35 -14.56 -9.76
C TYR A 4 -3.22 -15.73 -8.80
N CYS A 5 -4.21 -16.62 -8.80
CA CYS A 5 -4.22 -17.84 -7.98
C CYS A 5 -3.69 -19.03 -8.79
N PHE A 6 -2.86 -19.85 -8.16
CA PHE A 6 -2.35 -21.11 -8.73
C PHE A 6 -2.17 -22.15 -7.63
N GLU A 7 -2.06 -23.42 -8.02
CA GLU A 7 -1.74 -24.50 -7.10
C GLU A 7 -0.24 -24.79 -7.16
N ASP A 8 0.40 -24.79 -6.00
CA ASP A 8 1.79 -25.19 -5.86
C ASP A 8 1.91 -26.72 -5.96
N ARG A 9 3.12 -27.24 -6.20
CA ARG A 9 3.43 -28.67 -6.28
C ARG A 9 3.04 -29.47 -5.02
N GLY A 10 2.84 -28.79 -3.89
CA GLY A 10 2.31 -29.36 -2.66
C GLY A 10 0.78 -29.31 -2.52
N ASN A 11 0.02 -29.12 -3.60
CA ASN A 11 -1.45 -28.94 -3.59
C ASN A 11 -1.93 -27.81 -2.68
N ARG A 12 -1.12 -26.76 -2.53
CA ARG A 12 -1.49 -25.55 -1.76
C ARG A 12 -1.96 -24.48 -2.71
N ARG A 13 -3.11 -23.87 -2.41
CA ARG A 13 -3.60 -22.70 -3.15
C ARG A 13 -2.79 -21.48 -2.73
N VAL A 14 -2.04 -20.93 -3.67
CA VAL A 14 -1.23 -19.73 -3.49
C VAL A 14 -1.67 -18.65 -4.46
N ALA A 15 -1.42 -17.40 -4.10
CA ALA A 15 -1.73 -16.27 -4.96
C ALA A 15 -0.56 -15.28 -5.00
N LEU A 16 -0.32 -14.67 -6.17
CA LEU A 16 0.60 -13.54 -6.25
C LEU A 16 0.04 -12.36 -5.47
N ARG A 17 0.95 -11.59 -4.87
CA ARG A 17 0.58 -10.47 -4.00
C ARG A 17 -0.09 -9.35 -4.82
N PRO A 18 -1.34 -8.96 -4.48
CA PRO A 18 -2.05 -7.87 -5.17
C PRO A 18 -1.67 -6.46 -4.70
N GLU A 19 -1.23 -6.34 -3.45
CA GLU A 19 -0.86 -5.11 -2.76
C GLU A 19 0.00 -5.41 -1.51
N LEU A 20 0.67 -4.39 -0.97
CA LEU A 20 1.64 -4.55 0.12
C LEU A 20 1.02 -4.63 1.52
N THR A 21 -0.16 -4.04 1.73
CA THR A 21 -0.79 -3.89 3.05
C THR A 21 -1.10 -5.22 3.76
N PRO A 22 -1.62 -6.27 3.09
CA PRO A 22 -1.87 -7.56 3.75
C PRO A 22 -0.56 -8.23 4.23
N SER A 23 0.54 -8.03 3.51
CA SER A 23 1.86 -8.52 3.94
C SER A 23 2.35 -7.80 5.19
N LEU A 24 2.14 -6.48 5.27
CA LEU A 24 2.46 -5.70 6.46
C LEU A 24 1.60 -6.13 7.65
N ALA A 25 0.28 -6.27 7.46
CA ALA A 25 -0.63 -6.73 8.52
C ALA A 25 -0.20 -8.10 9.07
N ARG A 26 0.15 -9.05 8.19
CA ARG A 26 0.67 -10.36 8.60
C ARG A 26 1.97 -10.25 9.38
N LEU A 27 2.91 -9.39 8.96
CA LEU A 27 4.17 -9.16 9.67
C LEU A 27 3.92 -8.61 11.08
N VAL A 28 3.04 -7.61 11.20
CA VAL A 28 2.70 -6.99 12.48
C VAL A 28 2.04 -7.99 13.42
N ILE A 29 1.09 -8.80 12.93
CA ILE A 29 0.46 -9.86 13.70
C ILE A 29 1.50 -10.90 14.15
N GLN A 30 2.39 -11.32 13.26
CA GLN A 30 3.40 -12.33 13.54
C GLN A 30 4.46 -11.84 14.55
N LYS A 31 4.86 -10.56 14.46
CA LYS A 31 5.79 -9.94 15.41
C LYS A 31 5.11 -9.56 16.73
N GLY A 32 3.79 -9.43 16.76
CA GLY A 32 3.00 -9.19 17.97
C GLY A 32 3.51 -7.98 18.76
N LYS A 33 3.67 -8.13 20.08
CA LYS A 33 4.09 -7.07 21.02
C LYS A 33 5.56 -6.64 20.88
N SER A 34 6.36 -7.28 20.02
CA SER A 34 7.76 -6.89 19.82
C SER A 34 7.91 -5.63 18.97
N VAL A 35 6.83 -5.18 18.32
CA VAL A 35 6.83 -3.96 17.52
C VAL A 35 6.47 -2.78 18.40
N SER A 36 7.39 -1.82 18.52
CA SER A 36 7.13 -0.52 19.15
C SER A 36 6.19 0.31 18.28
N LEU A 37 5.09 0.79 18.86
CA LEU A 37 4.17 1.72 18.21
C LEU A 37 4.53 3.17 18.58
N PRO A 38 4.37 4.14 17.67
CA PRO A 38 3.81 4.02 16.32
C PRO A 38 4.82 3.44 15.31
N LEU A 39 4.40 2.43 14.54
CA LEU A 39 5.21 1.86 13.47
C LEU A 39 5.00 2.68 12.20
N LYS A 40 6.07 3.29 11.68
CA LYS A 40 6.10 3.91 10.34
C LYS A 40 6.79 2.95 9.38
N TRP A 41 6.04 2.44 8.41
CA TRP A 41 6.52 1.46 7.46
C TRP A 41 6.51 2.02 6.04
N PHE A 42 7.62 1.86 5.33
CA PHE A 42 7.77 2.29 3.94
C PHE A 42 8.21 1.08 3.12
N ALA A 43 7.49 0.77 2.05
CA ALA A 43 7.83 -0.33 1.16
C ALA A 43 7.55 0.02 -0.29
N VAL A 44 8.52 -0.29 -1.15
CA VAL A 44 8.32 -0.31 -2.60
C VAL A 44 8.40 -1.77 -3.01
N GLY A 45 7.34 -2.25 -3.66
CA GLY A 45 7.25 -3.65 -4.04
C GLY A 45 6.47 -3.86 -5.32
N GLN A 46 6.84 -4.91 -6.04
CA GLN A 46 6.12 -5.36 -7.22
C GLN A 46 4.80 -6.02 -6.78
N CYS A 47 3.72 -5.70 -7.48
CA CYS A 47 2.37 -6.19 -7.23
C CYS A 47 1.74 -6.66 -8.54
N TRP A 48 0.92 -7.72 -8.44
CA TRP A 48 0.25 -8.31 -9.58
C TRP A 48 -1.26 -8.24 -9.44
N ARG A 49 -1.93 -7.70 -10.45
CA ARG A 49 -3.39 -7.61 -10.49
C ARG A 49 -3.90 -8.21 -11.78
N TYR A 50 -4.75 -9.23 -11.67
CA TYR A 50 -5.42 -9.78 -12.84
C TYR A 50 -6.57 -8.85 -13.21
N GLU A 51 -6.25 -7.84 -14.02
CA GLU A 51 -7.21 -6.89 -14.57
C GLU A 51 -7.03 -6.78 -16.08
N ARG A 52 -8.09 -6.29 -16.74
CA ARG A 52 -8.01 -5.90 -18.15
C ARG A 52 -7.02 -4.75 -18.26
N MET A 53 -6.04 -4.90 -19.15
CA MET A 53 -5.05 -3.86 -19.40
C MET A 53 -5.76 -2.65 -20.01
N THR A 54 -5.64 -1.51 -19.35
CA THR A 54 -6.11 -0.20 -19.81
C THR A 54 -4.97 0.80 -19.70
N ARG A 55 -5.11 1.99 -20.29
CA ARG A 55 -4.08 3.02 -20.21
C ARG A 55 -3.79 3.34 -18.73
N GLY A 56 -2.55 3.13 -18.28
CA GLY A 56 -2.13 3.32 -16.89
C GLY A 56 -2.36 2.13 -15.96
N ARG A 57 -3.03 1.06 -16.39
CA ARG A 57 -3.20 -0.18 -15.62
C ARG A 57 -2.45 -1.34 -16.26
N ARG A 58 -1.42 -1.81 -15.57
CA ARG A 58 -0.64 -2.98 -15.95
C ARG A 58 -0.94 -4.13 -15.00
N ARG A 59 -0.82 -5.36 -15.52
CA ARG A 59 -0.93 -6.60 -14.74
C ARG A 59 0.15 -6.73 -13.68
N GLU A 60 1.29 -6.10 -13.91
CA GLU A 60 2.44 -6.00 -13.03
C GLU A 60 2.85 -4.53 -12.91
N HIS A 61 3.02 -4.06 -11.68
CA HIS A 61 3.45 -2.69 -11.39
C HIS A 61 4.18 -2.60 -10.05
N TYR A 62 4.97 -1.56 -9.89
CA TYR A 62 5.55 -1.19 -8.61
C TYR A 62 4.57 -0.32 -7.84
N GLN A 63 4.31 -0.72 -6.60
CA GLN A 63 3.51 0.05 -5.66
C GLN A 63 4.44 0.57 -4.57
N TRP A 64 4.36 1.88 -4.33
CA TRP A 64 5.00 2.51 -3.18
C TRP A 64 3.95 2.72 -2.10
N ASN A 65 4.16 2.11 -0.95
CA ASN A 65 3.31 2.20 0.23
C ASN A 65 4.03 2.93 1.37
N MET A 66 3.27 3.73 2.10
CA MET A 66 3.63 4.31 3.38
C MET A 66 2.47 4.06 4.34
N ASP A 67 2.69 3.21 5.33
CA ASP A 67 1.67 2.77 6.27
C ASP A 67 2.11 3.16 7.69
N ILE A 68 1.17 3.68 8.49
CA ILE A 68 1.42 3.99 9.90
C ILE A 68 0.40 3.24 10.76
N ILE A 69 0.90 2.52 11.75
CA ILE A 69 0.10 1.67 12.62
C ILE A 69 0.29 2.12 14.07
N GLY A 70 -0.79 2.10 14.85
CA GLY A 70 -0.76 2.41 16.28
C GLY A 70 -1.02 3.88 16.63
N VAL A 71 -1.65 4.63 15.73
CA VAL A 71 -2.09 6.00 16.01
C VAL A 71 -3.62 6.07 15.89
N PRO A 72 -4.34 6.50 16.94
CA PRO A 72 -5.80 6.55 16.93
C PRO A 72 -6.39 7.76 16.17
N GLU A 73 -5.59 8.78 15.87
CA GLU A 73 -6.09 10.04 15.31
C GLU A 73 -5.74 10.27 13.84
N VAL A 74 -6.72 10.82 13.12
CA VAL A 74 -6.58 11.37 11.76
C VAL A 74 -5.55 12.51 11.70
N MET A 75 -5.23 13.17 12.83
CA MET A 75 -4.30 14.30 12.87
C MET A 75 -2.87 13.94 12.41
N VAL A 76 -2.44 12.69 12.59
CA VAL A 76 -1.14 12.22 12.07
C VAL A 76 -1.13 12.11 10.55
N CYS A 77 -2.30 12.03 9.90
CA CYS A 77 -2.41 11.98 8.45
C CYS A 77 -1.90 13.27 7.77
N LEU A 78 -2.03 14.43 8.43
CA LEU A 78 -1.68 15.74 7.86
C LEU A 78 -0.16 15.93 7.65
N PRO A 79 0.73 15.70 8.64
CA PRO A 79 2.17 15.74 8.39
C PRO A 79 2.65 14.72 7.36
N ASN A 80 2.06 13.52 7.31
CA ASN A 80 2.43 12.55 6.28
C ASN A 80 2.00 13.00 4.90
N LEU A 81 0.85 13.67 4.78
CA LEU A 81 0.41 14.24 3.52
C LEU A 81 1.40 15.30 3.02
N SER A 82 2.02 16.08 3.92
CA SER A 82 3.08 17.02 3.54
C SER A 82 4.31 16.30 2.99
N LEU A 83 4.76 15.21 3.63
CA LEU A 83 5.87 14.39 3.13
C LEU A 83 5.55 13.78 1.75
N TRP A 84 4.33 13.28 1.56
CA TRP A 84 3.85 12.78 0.27
C TRP A 84 3.83 13.89 -0.78
N LYS A 85 3.34 15.08 -0.43
CA LYS A 85 3.29 16.24 -1.31
C LYS A 85 4.68 16.72 -1.72
N ASP A 86 5.62 16.78 -0.77
CA ASP A 86 7.00 17.17 -1.01
C ASP A 86 7.68 16.16 -1.94
N SER A 87 7.51 14.86 -1.65
CA SER A 87 8.03 13.78 -2.51
C SER A 87 7.44 13.85 -3.93
N LEU A 88 6.13 14.07 -4.06
CA LEU A 88 5.46 14.22 -5.36
C LEU A 88 5.93 15.47 -6.10
N SER A 89 6.10 16.59 -5.40
CA SER A 89 6.57 17.85 -5.99
C SER A 89 7.99 17.74 -6.54
N SER A 90 8.82 16.87 -5.97
CA SER A 90 10.17 16.60 -6.48
C SER A 90 10.17 15.77 -7.78
N ILE A 91 9.13 14.96 -8.00
CA ILE A 91 9.01 14.05 -9.15
C ILE A 91 8.20 14.70 -10.28
N ALA A 92 7.16 15.46 -9.94
CA ALA A 92 6.27 16.11 -10.89
C ALA A 92 5.89 17.52 -10.41
N PRO A 93 5.97 18.54 -11.28
CA PRO A 93 5.53 19.88 -10.91
C PRO A 93 4.04 19.90 -10.50
N ASN A 94 3.71 20.79 -9.57
CA ASN A 94 2.42 20.86 -8.85
C ASN A 94 1.15 20.95 -9.72
N ASN A 95 1.26 21.12 -11.04
CA ASN A 95 0.12 21.20 -11.97
C ASN A 95 -0.36 19.84 -12.51
N HIS A 96 0.26 18.73 -12.14
CA HIS A 96 -0.05 17.40 -12.71
C HIS A 96 -0.82 16.45 -11.79
N TYR A 97 -1.05 16.80 -10.53
CA TYR A 97 -1.74 15.93 -9.57
C TYR A 97 -2.77 16.69 -8.72
N THR A 98 -3.91 16.06 -8.44
CA THR A 98 -4.92 16.56 -7.51
C THR A 98 -5.10 15.56 -6.38
N ILE A 99 -4.85 15.97 -5.15
CA ILE A 99 -5.09 15.16 -3.96
C ILE A 99 -6.56 15.32 -3.58
N LYS A 100 -7.32 14.22 -3.56
CA LYS A 100 -8.71 14.18 -3.08
C LYS A 100 -8.75 13.42 -1.76
N LEU A 101 -9.15 14.09 -0.69
CA LEU A 101 -9.41 13.45 0.60
C LEU A 101 -10.91 13.14 0.68
N LEU A 102 -11.23 11.88 0.88
CA LEU A 102 -12.59 11.41 1.14
C LEU A 102 -12.60 10.78 2.52
N THR A 103 -13.38 11.34 3.43
CA THR A 103 -13.61 10.77 4.75
C THR A 103 -14.95 10.06 4.73
N ASN A 104 -14.97 8.76 5.00
CA ASN A 104 -16.23 8.11 5.35
C ASN A 104 -16.57 8.53 6.79
N PRO A 105 -17.77 9.07 7.05
CA PRO A 105 -18.23 9.22 8.42
C PRO A 105 -18.30 7.81 9.04
N VAL A 106 -17.76 7.70 10.26
CA VAL A 106 -17.80 6.47 11.06
C VAL A 106 -19.24 6.14 11.43
#